data_AF-A0ABD5SQ19-F1
#
_entry.id   AF-A0ABD5SQ19-F1
#
_cell.length_a   1.000
_cell.length_b   1.000
_cell.length_c   1.000
_cell.angle_alpha   90.00
_cell.angle_beta   90.00
_cell.angle_gamma   90.00
#
_symmetry.space_group_name_H-M   'P 1'
#
loop_
_entity.id
_entity.type
_entity.pdbx_description
1 polymer ?
#
loop_
_entity_poly.entity_id
_entity_poly.type
_entity_poly.pdbx_seq_one_letter_code
_entity_poly.pdbx_strand_id
1 'polypeptide(L)'
;PVVGAFHNLAADALSNLDNDLELDTLVVADDSDAAETVLSIANEIGGLRALEAGPLANAAEVESVTPLVINIAKYNEEMHDVGVKWL
;
A
#
# COMPACT_ATOMS: atom_id res chain seq x y z
N PRO A 1 -9.77 -1.85 17.94
CA PRO A 1 -8.75 -2.56 17.13
C PRO A 1 -7.98 -1.53 16.29
N VAL A 2 -6.77 -1.85 15.84
CA VAL A 2 -5.93 -0.97 15.00
C VAL A 2 -5.50 -1.76 13.77
N VAL A 3 -5.48 -1.10 12.61
CA VAL A 3 -5.04 -1.65 11.33
C VAL A 3 -4.10 -0.64 10.66
N GLY A 4 -2.95 -1.10 10.18
CA GLY A 4 -2.04 -0.31 9.34
C GLY A 4 -2.20 -0.68 7.87
N ALA A 5 -2.42 0.29 6.99
CA ALA A 5 -2.52 0.10 5.54
C ALA A 5 -2.19 1.40 4.77
N PHE A 6 -2.08 1.31 3.44
CA PHE A 6 -1.92 2.45 2.52
C PHE A 6 -0.61 3.26 2.62
N HIS A 7 0.40 2.74 3.33
CA HIS A 7 1.68 3.45 3.57
C HIS A 7 2.47 3.77 2.29
N ASN A 8 2.39 2.90 1.29
CA ASN A 8 3.19 2.91 0.06
C ASN A 8 2.35 3.19 -1.19
N LEU A 9 1.14 3.74 -1.02
CA LEU A 9 0.27 4.11 -2.12
C LEU A 9 0.63 5.52 -2.61
N ALA A 10 0.96 5.66 -3.89
CA ALA A 10 1.26 6.96 -4.48
C ALA A 10 -0.01 7.84 -4.51
N ALA A 11 0.01 8.95 -3.77
CA ALA A 11 -1.16 9.81 -3.60
C ALA A 11 -1.63 10.44 -4.92
N ASP A 12 -0.69 10.86 -5.76
CA ASP A 12 -0.99 11.46 -7.08
C ASP A 12 -1.64 10.41 -7.99
N ALA A 13 -1.11 9.18 -8.02
CA ALA A 13 -1.71 8.07 -8.77
C ALA A 13 -3.12 7.71 -8.29
N LEU A 14 -3.38 7.74 -6.98
CA LEU A 14 -4.69 7.47 -6.40
C LEU A 14 -5.71 8.59 -6.67
N SER A 15 -5.26 9.84 -6.68
CA SER A 15 -6.15 11.00 -6.88
C SER A 15 -6.50 11.26 -8.35
N ASN A 16 -5.77 10.66 -9.29
CA ASN A 16 -6.00 10.78 -10.71
C ASN A 16 -6.99 9.71 -11.23
N LEU A 17 -8.24 10.12 -11.47
CA LEU A 17 -9.30 9.21 -11.96
C LEU A 17 -9.09 8.72 -13.40
N ASP A 18 -8.20 9.35 -14.17
CA ASP A 18 -7.86 8.93 -15.53
C ASP A 18 -6.69 7.92 -15.55
N ASN A 19 -6.15 7.55 -14.39
CA ASN A 19 -5.04 6.63 -14.26
C ASN A 19 -5.53 5.20 -13.93
N ASP A 20 -5.06 4.22 -14.70
CA ASP A 20 -5.25 2.81 -14.38
C ASP A 20 -4.31 2.41 -13.24
N LEU A 21 -4.86 2.28 -12.03
CA LEU A 21 -4.10 1.84 -10.86
C LEU A 21 -3.69 0.37 -11.03
N GLU A 22 -2.43 0.05 -10.76
CA GLU A 22 -1.95 -1.35 -10.67
C GLU A 22 -1.00 -1.52 -9.49
N LEU A 23 -1.51 -1.27 -8.29
CA LEU A 23 -0.70 -1.23 -7.07
C LEU A 23 -1.18 -2.24 -6.04
N ASP A 24 -0.26 -2.62 -5.15
CA ASP A 24 -0.57 -3.39 -3.96
C ASP A 24 -0.43 -2.52 -2.70
N THR A 25 -1.34 -2.73 -1.74
CA THR A 25 -1.19 -2.20 -0.39
C THR A 25 -1.10 -3.33 0.63
N LEU A 26 -0.25 -3.16 1.63
CA LEU A 26 -0.06 -4.12 2.70
C LEU A 26 -0.93 -3.78 3.91
N VAL A 27 -1.59 -4.77 4.50
CA VAL A 27 -2.47 -4.65 5.66
C VAL A 27 -1.88 -5.41 6.85
N VAL A 28 -1.68 -4.73 7.98
CA VAL A 28 -1.25 -5.33 9.25
C VAL A 28 -2.29 -5.10 10.35
N ALA A 29 -2.64 -6.14 11.11
CA ALA A 29 -3.61 -6.07 12.19
C ALA A 29 -3.52 -7.27 13.14
N ASP A 30 -3.83 -7.07 14.42
CA ASP A 30 -3.95 -8.16 15.40
C ASP A 30 -5.39 -8.70 15.53
N ASP A 31 -6.37 -7.96 14.98
CA ASP A 31 -7.80 -8.27 15.02
C ASP A 31 -8.27 -8.61 13.59
N SER A 32 -8.74 -9.84 13.39
CA SER A 32 -9.11 -10.36 12.06
C SER A 32 -10.30 -9.62 11.46
N ASP A 33 -11.30 -9.25 12.27
CA ASP A 33 -12.52 -8.61 11.78
C ASP A 33 -12.22 -7.17 11.32
N ALA A 34 -11.32 -6.48 12.04
CA ALA A 34 -10.80 -5.20 11.62
C ALA A 34 -9.95 -5.31 10.34
N ALA A 35 -9.11 -6.34 10.22
CA ALA A 35 -8.33 -6.60 9.02
C ALA A 35 -9.24 -6.82 7.80
N GLU A 36 -10.26 -7.69 7.93
CA GLU A 36 -11.23 -8.01 6.88
C GLU A 36 -11.98 -6.76 6.42
N THR A 37 -12.38 -5.89 7.35
CA THR A 37 -13.03 -4.62 7.02
C THR A 37 -12.14 -3.74 6.13
N VAL A 38 -10.85 -3.59 6.47
CA VAL A 38 -9.92 -2.76 5.69
C VAL A 38 -9.56 -3.41 4.36
N LEU A 39 -9.37 -4.73 4.33
CA LEU A 39 -9.15 -5.50 3.10
C LEU A 39 -10.32 -5.34 2.14
N SER A 40 -11.57 -5.41 2.63
CA SER A 40 -12.76 -5.21 1.80
C SER A 40 -12.78 -3.82 1.18
N ILE A 41 -12.62 -2.77 2.01
CA ILE A 41 -12.64 -1.37 1.55
C ILE A 41 -11.53 -1.11 0.53
N ALA A 42 -10.32 -1.62 0.78
CA ALA A 42 -9.19 -1.43 -0.13
C ALA A 42 -9.43 -2.12 -1.48
N ASN A 43 -9.99 -3.34 -1.49
CA ASN A 43 -10.27 -4.08 -2.71
C ASN A 43 -11.50 -3.56 -3.49
N GLU A 44 -12.29 -2.64 -2.92
CA GLU A 44 -13.30 -1.89 -3.68
C GLU A 44 -12.68 -0.82 -4.60
N ILE A 45 -11.42 -0.42 -4.35
CA ILE A 45 -10.68 0.51 -5.19
C ILE A 45 -10.17 -0.24 -6.43
N GLY A 46 -10.71 0.10 -7.60
CA GLY A 46 -10.30 -0.50 -8.87
C GLY A 46 -8.80 -0.37 -9.09
N GLY A 47 -8.14 -1.50 -9.37
CA GLY A 47 -6.69 -1.52 -9.64
C GLY A 47 -5.79 -1.55 -8.40
N LEU A 48 -6.38 -1.52 -7.19
CA LEU A 48 -5.67 -1.77 -5.94
C LEU A 48 -5.90 -3.22 -5.49
N ARG A 49 -4.85 -3.90 -5.07
CA ARG A 49 -4.96 -5.20 -4.39
C ARG A 49 -4.40 -5.09 -2.98
N ALA A 50 -5.23 -5.41 -2.00
CA ALA A 50 -4.82 -5.45 -0.61
C ALA A 50 -4.27 -6.83 -0.23
N LEU A 51 -3.10 -6.86 0.40
CA LEU A 51 -2.40 -8.07 0.81
C LEU A 51 -2.19 -8.05 2.32
N GLU A 52 -2.49 -9.17 2.98
CA GLU A 52 -2.20 -9.34 4.40
C GLU A 52 -0.69 -9.47 4.63
N ALA A 53 -0.17 -8.64 5.53
CA ALA A 53 1.21 -8.66 6.01
C ALA A 53 1.33 -9.14 7.47
N GLY A 54 0.26 -9.71 8.03
CA GLY A 54 0.26 -10.34 9.35
C GLY A 54 -0.02 -9.37 10.52
N PRO A 55 0.49 -9.66 11.73
CA PRO A 55 0.17 -8.89 12.93
C PRO A 55 0.76 -7.48 12.91
N LEU A 56 0.30 -6.60 13.82
CA LEU A 56 0.82 -5.24 13.97
C LEU A 56 2.33 -5.19 14.28
N ALA A 57 2.89 -6.30 14.79
CA ALA A 57 4.33 -6.43 15.00
C ALA A 57 5.16 -6.26 13.71
N ASN A 58 4.56 -6.50 12.54
CA ASN A 58 5.22 -6.33 11.23
C ASN A 58 5.08 -4.91 10.65
N ALA A 59 4.48 -3.97 11.40
CA ALA A 59 4.21 -2.61 10.90
C ALA A 59 5.51 -1.87 10.53
N ALA A 60 6.59 -2.02 11.31
CA ALA A 60 7.84 -1.34 11.05
C ALA A 60 8.44 -1.73 9.69
N GLU A 61 8.37 -3.01 9.31
CA GLU A 61 8.80 -3.52 8.02
C GLU A 61 7.94 -2.95 6.89
N VAL A 62 6.62 -2.94 7.06
CA VAL A 62 5.68 -2.39 6.07
C VAL A 62 5.91 -0.89 5.86
N GLU A 63 6.04 -0.11 6.94
CA GLU A 63 6.29 1.33 6.89
C GLU A 63 7.67 1.65 6.29
N SER A 64 8.66 0.76 6.46
CA SER A 64 10.00 0.92 5.90
C SER A 64 10.05 0.82 4.36
N VAL A 65 9.01 0.28 3.73
CA VAL A 65 8.90 0.23 2.27
C VAL A 65 8.77 1.64 1.68
N THR A 66 8.08 2.55 2.34
CA THR A 66 7.87 3.92 1.84
C THR A 66 9.18 4.69 1.63
N PRO A 67 10.09 4.82 2.62
CA PRO A 67 11.38 5.48 2.40
C PRO A 67 12.27 4.74 1.39
N LEU A 68 12.14 3.40 1.26
CA LEU A 68 12.83 2.65 0.21
C LEU A 68 12.34 3.06 -1.19
N VAL A 69 11.02 3.10 -1.39
CA VAL A 69 10.40 3.51 -2.67
C VAL A 69 10.75 4.96 -3.02
N ILE A 70 10.74 5.88 -2.04
CA ILE A 70 11.17 7.27 -2.24
C ILE A 70 12.64 7.33 -2.70
N ASN A 71 13.52 6.53 -2.09
CA ASN A 71 14.91 6.47 -2.51
C ASN A 71 15.05 5.92 -3.93
N ILE A 72 14.28 4.88 -4.30
CA ILE A 72 14.27 4.35 -5.67
C ILE A 72 13.88 5.46 -6.66
N ALA A 73 12.80 6.19 -6.42
CA ALA A 73 12.39 7.32 -7.26
C ALA A 73 13.51 8.37 -7.38
N LYS A 74 14.11 8.74 -6.25
CA LYS A 74 15.18 9.76 -6.21
C LYS A 74 16.41 9.39 -7.04
N TYR A 75 16.75 8.11 -7.12
CA TYR A 75 17.93 7.64 -7.87
C TYR A 75 17.63 7.22 -9.31
N ASN A 76 16.38 7.30 -9.76
CA ASN A 76 15.96 6.94 -11.12
C ASN A 76 15.12 8.09 -11.72
N GLU A 77 15.73 8.95 -12.53
CA GLU A 77 15.11 10.20 -13.01
C GLU A 77 13.78 10.02 -13.77
N GLU A 78 13.53 8.85 -14.35
CA GLU A 78 12.28 8.54 -15.08
C GLU A 78 11.16 8.00 -14.18
N MET A 79 11.42 7.77 -12.89
CA MET A 79 10.46 7.20 -11.94
C MET A 79 9.82 8.30 -11.08
N HIS A 80 8.59 8.68 -11.46
CA HIS A 80 7.71 9.55 -10.67
C HIS A 80 6.50 8.73 -10.16
N ASP A 81 5.96 9.13 -9.00
CA ASP A 81 4.74 8.54 -8.42
C ASP A 81 4.74 7.01 -8.30
N VAL A 82 5.89 6.49 -7.90
CA VAL A 82 6.12 5.05 -7.76
C VAL A 82 5.32 4.44 -6.61
N GLY A 83 4.58 3.38 -6.91
CA GLY A 83 4.02 2.45 -5.93
C GLY A 83 4.71 1.08 -5.99
N VAL A 84 4.17 0.10 -5.28
CA VAL A 84 4.72 -1.27 -5.23
C VAL A 84 3.70 -2.26 -5.75
N LYS A 85 4.19 -3.27 -6.49
CA LYS A 85 3.45 -4.45 -6.90
C LYS A 85 4.29 -5.69 -6.59
N TRP A 86 3.72 -6.66 -5.90
CA TRP A 86 4.33 -7.92 -5.51
C TRP A 86 3.88 -9.02 -6.48
N LEU A 87 4.83 -9.67 -7.17
CA LEU A 87 4.58 -10.68 -8.21
C LEU A 87 4.84 -12.11 -7.72
#